data_AF-A0A941FRT3-F1
#
_entry.id   AF-A0A941FRT3-F1
#
_cell.length_a   1.000
_cell.length_b   1.000
_cell.length_c   1.000
_cell.angle_alpha   90.00
_cell.angle_beta   90.00
_cell.angle_gamma   90.00
#
_symmetry.space_group_name_H-M   'P 1'
#
loop_
_entity.id
_entity.type
_entity.pdbx_description
1 polymer ?
#
loop_
_entity_poly.entity_id
_entity_poly.type
_entity_poly.pdbx_seq_one_letter_code
_entity_poly.pdbx_strand_id
1 'polypeptide(L)'
;MKLGLIIILAIAVVGAGSLLYFRQGADISHLENSLQQPTGIYDLDGNLASTITANKSEGVAIDEIPEHMKQAVVSIEDHRFYEHHGI
;
A
#
# COMPACT_ATOMS: atom_id res chain seq x y z
N MET A 1 18.82 45.90 8.15
CA MET A 1 17.43 45.40 8.35
C MET A 1 16.86 44.69 7.11
N LYS A 2 16.83 45.31 5.93
CA LYS A 2 16.26 44.71 4.71
C LYS A 2 16.97 43.43 4.23
N LEU A 3 18.31 43.39 4.28
CA LEU A 3 19.09 42.22 3.83
C LEU A 3 18.84 40.98 4.71
N GLY A 4 18.73 41.15 6.03
CA GLY A 4 18.42 40.04 6.95
C GLY A 4 17.03 39.46 6.73
N LEU A 5 16.03 40.32 6.45
CA LEU A 5 14.68 39.88 6.10
C LEU A 5 14.67 39.03 4.82
N ILE A 6 15.45 39.44 3.80
CA ILE A 6 15.56 38.71 2.54
C ILE A 6 16.19 37.33 2.75
N ILE A 7 17.23 37.23 3.57
CA ILE A 7 17.89 35.95 3.88
C ILE A 7 16.93 35.00 4.61
N ILE A 8 16.17 35.50 5.60
CA ILE A 8 15.19 34.69 6.33
C ILE A 8 14.09 34.18 5.39
N LEU A 9 13.60 35.03 4.49
CA LEU A 9 12.59 34.65 3.52
C LEU A 9 13.12 33.60 2.54
N ALA A 10 14.37 33.73 2.09
CA ALA A 10 15.01 32.75 1.21
C ALA A 10 15.14 31.37 1.91
N ILE A 11 15.56 31.34 3.17
CA ILE A 11 15.64 30.10 3.97
C ILE A 11 14.26 29.48 4.15
N ALA A 12 13.22 30.29 4.42
CA ALA A 12 11.85 29.80 4.57
C ALA A 12 11.31 29.19 3.28
N VAL A 13 11.59 29.79 2.12
CA VAL A 13 11.17 29.28 0.81
C VAL A 13 11.89 27.97 0.48
N VAL A 14 13.22 27.91 0.71
CA VAL A 14 14.00 26.68 0.51
C VAL A 14 13.53 25.56 1.46
N GLY A 15 13.25 25.90 2.72
CA GLY A 15 12.72 24.97 3.72
C GLY A 15 11.31 24.45 3.39
N ALA A 16 10.42 25.32 2.92
CA ALA A 16 9.10 24.90 2.47
C ALA A 16 9.18 24.02 1.21
N GLY A 17 10.03 24.39 0.25
CA GLY A 17 10.27 23.61 -0.97
C GLY A 17 10.86 22.23 -0.68
N SER A 18 11.81 22.13 0.25
CA SER A 18 12.39 20.84 0.64
C SER A 18 11.37 19.95 1.36
N LEU A 19 10.56 20.50 2.27
CA LEU A 19 9.49 19.74 2.92
C LEU A 19 8.48 19.18 1.92
N LEU A 20 8.11 19.97 0.90
CA LEU A 20 7.21 19.50 -0.16
C LEU A 20 7.86 18.45 -1.07
N TYR A 21 9.16 18.57 -1.35
CA TYR A 21 9.91 17.61 -2.15
C TYR A 21 10.03 16.25 -1.44
N PHE A 22 10.36 16.25 -0.14
CA PHE A 22 10.49 15.02 0.67
C PHE A 22 9.15 14.41 1.10
N ARG A 23 8.01 15.05 0.78
CA ARG A 23 6.67 14.49 1.00
C ARG A 23 6.24 13.47 -0.05
N GLN A 24 7.07 13.17 -1.07
CA GLN A 24 6.76 12.08 -1.99
C GLN A 24 6.75 10.76 -1.21
N GLY A 25 5.55 10.23 -0.96
CA GLY A 25 5.35 8.91 -0.38
C GLY A 25 5.79 7.80 -1.34
N ALA A 26 5.77 6.55 -0.88
CA ALA A 26 6.01 5.40 -1.73
C ALA A 26 4.97 5.35 -2.86
N ASP A 27 5.41 5.01 -4.08
CA ASP A 27 4.50 4.71 -5.19
C ASP A 27 3.78 3.39 -4.89
N ILE A 28 2.52 3.50 -4.49
CA ILE A 28 1.65 2.37 -4.13
C ILE A 28 0.78 1.90 -5.30
N SER A 29 0.95 2.47 -6.49
CA SER A 29 0.11 2.16 -7.67
C SER A 29 0.17 0.69 -8.07
N HIS A 30 1.24 -0.02 -7.68
CA HIS A 30 1.44 -1.44 -7.96
C HIS A 30 0.86 -2.39 -6.91
N LEU A 31 0.43 -1.90 -5.75
CA LEU A 31 -0.12 -2.74 -4.67
C LEU A 31 -1.50 -3.31 -5.02
N GLU A 32 -2.32 -2.59 -5.78
CA GLU A 32 -3.67 -3.05 -6.16
C GLU A 32 -3.66 -4.29 -7.08
N ASN A 33 -2.58 -4.49 -7.84
CA ASN A 33 -2.50 -5.58 -8.82
C ASN A 33 -1.68 -6.79 -8.32
N SER A 34 -1.32 -6.83 -7.04
CA SER A 34 -0.38 -7.82 -6.51
C SER A 34 -0.99 -9.17 -6.14
N LEU A 35 -2.31 -9.31 -6.08
CA LEU A 35 -2.91 -10.61 -5.79
C LEU A 35 -2.74 -11.50 -7.02
N GLN A 36 -1.80 -12.43 -6.96
CA GLN A 36 -1.60 -13.44 -8.00
C GLN A 36 -2.91 -14.22 -8.18
N GLN A 37 -3.63 -13.92 -9.26
CA GLN A 37 -4.80 -14.69 -9.62
C GLN A 37 -4.37 -15.92 -10.41
N PRO A 38 -4.94 -17.10 -10.11
CA PRO A 38 -4.61 -18.31 -10.84
C PRO A 38 -5.10 -18.20 -12.30
N THR A 39 -4.44 -18.89 -13.22
CA THR A 39 -4.88 -18.93 -14.63
C THR A 39 -6.10 -19.83 -14.75
N GLY A 40 -7.24 -19.28 -15.19
CA GLY A 40 -8.48 -20.04 -15.41
C GLY A 40 -8.50 -20.80 -16.74
N ILE A 41 -8.99 -22.04 -16.72
CA ILE A 41 -9.29 -22.88 -17.89
C ILE A 41 -10.81 -22.95 -18.03
N TYR A 42 -11.34 -22.63 -19.21
CA TYR A 42 -12.77 -22.58 -19.48
C TYR A 42 -13.19 -23.67 -20.47
N ASP A 43 -14.42 -24.18 -20.32
CA ASP A 43 -15.03 -25.12 -21.26
C ASP A 43 -15.60 -24.40 -22.51
N LEU A 44 -16.17 -25.18 -23.44
CA LEU A 44 -16.75 -24.65 -24.70
C LEU A 44 -17.98 -23.75 -24.46
N ASP A 45 -18.65 -23.91 -23.32
CA ASP A 45 -19.81 -23.11 -22.93
C ASP A 45 -19.40 -21.85 -22.16
N GLY A 46 -18.10 -21.67 -21.90
CA GLY A 46 -17.53 -20.52 -21.19
C GLY A 46 -17.53 -20.65 -19.66
N ASN A 47 -17.80 -21.84 -19.11
CA ASN A 47 -17.76 -22.07 -17.67
C ASN A 47 -16.33 -22.37 -17.20
N LEU A 48 -15.97 -21.92 -16.00
CA LEU A 48 -14.68 -22.21 -15.39
C LEU A 48 -14.58 -23.71 -15.06
N ALA A 49 -13.71 -24.42 -15.77
CA ALA A 49 -13.49 -25.85 -15.61
C ALA A 49 -12.37 -26.17 -14.61
N SER A 50 -11.31 -25.36 -14.57
CA SER A 50 -10.17 -25.56 -13.67
C SER A 50 -9.29 -24.31 -13.57
N THR A 51 -8.34 -24.32 -12.63
CA THR A 51 -7.37 -23.25 -12.42
C THR A 51 -5.96 -23.81 -12.32
N ILE A 52 -4.99 -23.16 -12.97
CA ILE A 52 -3.56 -23.47 -12.83
C ILE A 52 -2.91 -22.43 -11.93
N THR A 53 -2.26 -22.89 -10.86
CA THR A 53 -1.44 -22.06 -9.98
C THR A 53 -0.30 -22.87 -9.38
N ALA A 54 0.85 -22.23 -9.17
CA ALA A 54 1.98 -22.82 -8.43
C ALA A 54 1.72 -22.85 -6.91
N ASN A 55 0.80 -22.00 -6.43
CA ASN A 55 0.50 -21.82 -5.01
C ASN A 55 -0.94 -22.24 -4.72
N LYS A 56 -1.16 -23.01 -3.64
CA LYS A 56 -2.51 -23.35 -3.15
C LYS A 56 -3.15 -22.21 -2.34
N SER A 57 -2.94 -20.98 -2.78
CA SER A 57 -3.44 -19.78 -2.11
C SER A 57 -4.48 -19.14 -3.02
N GLU A 58 -5.62 -18.79 -2.45
CA GLU A 58 -6.66 -18.03 -3.15
C GLU A 58 -6.71 -16.62 -2.55
N GLY A 59 -6.85 -15.62 -3.42
CA GLY A 59 -7.11 -14.26 -2.99
C GLY A 59 -8.53 -14.16 -2.46
N VAL A 60 -8.70 -13.57 -1.28
CA VAL A 60 -9.98 -13.32 -0.64
C VAL A 60 -10.09 -11.83 -0.32
N ALA A 61 -11.28 -11.25 -0.41
CA ALA A 61 -11.45 -9.84 -0.08
C ALA A 61 -11.28 -9.63 1.44
N ILE A 62 -10.72 -8.49 1.84
CA ILE A 62 -10.37 -8.21 3.25
C ILE A 62 -11.60 -8.20 4.18
N ASP A 63 -12.77 -7.87 3.64
CA ASP A 63 -14.06 -7.86 4.33
C ASP A 63 -14.64 -9.26 4.54
N GLU A 64 -14.23 -10.24 3.74
CA GLU A 64 -14.57 -11.65 3.92
C GLU A 64 -13.68 -12.33 4.98
N ILE A 65 -12.57 -11.70 5.37
CA ILE A 65 -11.66 -12.25 6.39
C ILE A 65 -12.25 -12.06 7.80
N PRO A 66 -12.36 -13.14 8.61
CA PRO A 66 -12.84 -13.03 9.98
C PRO A 66 -12.02 -12.05 10.83
N GLU A 67 -12.72 -11.26 11.64
CA GLU A 67 -12.10 -10.22 12.47
C GLU A 67 -10.99 -10.76 13.38
N HIS A 68 -11.21 -11.91 13.99
CA HIS A 68 -10.22 -12.56 14.84
C HIS A 68 -8.95 -12.97 14.08
N MET A 69 -9.05 -13.30 12.79
CA MET A 69 -7.89 -13.64 11.97
C MET A 69 -7.07 -12.39 11.67
N LYS A 70 -7.72 -11.29 11.27
CA LYS A 70 -7.06 -9.99 11.06
C LYS A 70 -6.33 -9.55 12.32
N GLN A 71 -7.00 -9.63 13.47
CA GLN A 71 -6.42 -9.28 14.77
C GLN A 71 -5.24 -10.17 15.16
N ALA A 72 -5.29 -11.47 14.87
CA ALA A 72 -4.19 -12.39 15.16
C ALA A 72 -2.92 -12.02 14.37
N VAL A 73 -3.06 -11.74 13.08
CA VAL A 73 -1.93 -11.32 12.22
C VAL A 73 -1.37 -9.98 12.69
N VAL A 74 -2.24 -8.97 12.87
CA VAL A 74 -1.83 -7.64 13.33
C VAL A 74 -1.12 -7.73 14.68
N SER A 75 -1.62 -8.53 15.62
CA SER A 75 -1.00 -8.66 16.94
C SER A 75 0.41 -9.27 16.91
N ILE A 76 0.71 -10.13 15.93
CA ILE A 76 2.00 -10.84 15.82
C ILE A 76 3.00 -10.04 14.97
N GLU A 77 2.57 -9.56 13.80
CA GLU A 77 3.47 -8.93 12.82
C GLU A 77 3.69 -7.45 13.14
N ASP A 78 2.63 -6.71 13.48
CA ASP A 78 2.68 -5.28 13.75
C ASP A 78 1.47 -4.80 14.56
N HIS A 79 1.58 -4.83 15.89
CA HIS A 79 0.50 -4.42 16.78
C HIS A 79 0.08 -2.95 16.62
N ARG A 80 0.91 -2.11 15.98
CA ARG A 80 0.64 -0.67 15.76
C ARG A 80 0.26 -0.37 14.31
N PHE A 81 -0.02 -1.40 13.51
CA PHE A 81 -0.33 -1.27 12.09
C PHE A 81 -1.38 -0.19 11.79
N TYR A 82 -2.44 -0.12 12.62
CA TYR A 82 -3.51 0.88 12.47
C TYR A 82 -3.21 2.23 13.14
N GLU A 83 -2.19 2.32 13.98
CA GLU A 83 -1.85 3.51 14.76
C GLU A 83 -0.75 4.36 14.10
N HIS A 84 0.10 3.75 13.27
CA HIS A 84 1.23 4.44 12.65
C HIS A 84 1.10 4.56 11.13
N HIS A 85 1.72 5.58 10.56
CA HIS A 85 1.65 5.89 9.12
C HIS A 85 2.86 5.31 8.35
N GLY A 86 3.44 4.22 8.85
CA GLY A 86 4.71 3.66 8.38
C GLY A 86 5.88 4.01 9.29
N ILE A 87 7.07 3.47 8.93
CA ILE A 87 8.35 3.74 9.59
C ILE A 87 8.96 5.03 9.04
#